data_AF-A0A7C5GH90-F1
#
_entry.id   AF-A0A7C5GH90-F1
#
_cell.length_a   1.000
_cell.length_b   1.000
_cell.length_c   1.000
_cell.angle_alpha   90.00
_cell.angle_beta   90.00
_cell.angle_gamma   90.00
#
_symmetry.space_group_name_H-M   'P 1'
#
loop_
_entity.id
_entity.type
_entity.pdbx_description
1 polymer ?
#
loop_
_entity_poly.entity_id
_entity_poly.type
_entity_poly.pdbx_seq_one_letter_code
_entity_poly.pdbx_strand_id
1 'polypeptide(L)' 'MHLKLEEKMKSFGSFIFDNPLKVIVAVLILLAFPLAHVPQIKMDTSTEGFMHPQDPVLITYNKFREQFGRDE' A
#
# COMPACT_ATOMS: atom_id res chain seq x y z
N MET A 1 -6.50 33.52 10.92
CA MET A 1 -6.45 32.04 10.78
C MET A 1 -5.01 31.51 10.81
N HIS A 2 -4.04 32.19 10.18
CA HIS A 2 -2.63 31.78 10.13
C HIS A 2 -1.91 31.69 11.49
N LEU A 3 -2.13 32.64 12.40
CA LEU A 3 -1.45 32.66 13.72
C LEU A 3 -1.71 31.39 14.56
N LYS A 4 -2.95 30.87 14.51
CA LYS A 4 -3.31 29.63 15.22
C LYS A 4 -2.62 28.39 14.63
N LEU A 5 -2.33 28.40 13.33
CA LEU A 5 -1.60 27.31 12.67
C LEU A 5 -0.12 27.36 13.04
N GLU A 6 0.45 28.56 13.05
CA GLU A 6 1.84 28.79 13.44
C GLU A 6 2.13 28.36 14.88
N GLU A 7 1.25 28.73 15.82
CA GLU A 7 1.34 28.26 17.22
C GLU A 7 1.28 26.73 17.33
N LYS A 8 0.37 26.10 16.57
CA LYS A 8 0.25 24.64 16.54
C LYS A 8 1.48 23.97 15.94
N MET A 9 2.03 24.50 14.84
CA MET A 9 3.25 23.99 14.23
C MET A 9 4.45 24.13 15.16
N LYS A 10 4.57 25.27 15.86
CA LYS A 10 5.61 25.50 16.86
C LYS A 10 5.52 24.50 18.01
N SER A 11 4.34 24.33 18.59
CA SER A 11 4.11 23.38 19.68
C SER A 11 4.34 21.93 19.25
N PHE A 12 3.97 21.58 18.01
CA PHE A 12 4.23 20.25 17.46
C PHE A 12 5.72 20.00 17.26
N GLY A 13 6.44 20.99 16.73
CA GLY A 13 7.90 20.91 16.57
C GLY A 13 8.63 20.79 17.91
N SER A 14 8.23 21.56 18.92
CA SER A 14 8.84 21.45 20.26
C SER A 14 8.57 20.08 20.87
N PHE A 15 7.34 19.57 20.75
CA PHE A 15 7.00 18.23 21.23
C PHE A 15 7.88 17.13 20.60
N ILE A 16 8.16 17.24 19.30
CA ILE A 16 9.03 16.30 18.61
C ILE A 16 10.46 16.38 19.15
N PHE A 17 10.98 17.60 19.31
CA PHE A 17 12.34 17.84 19.80
C PHE A 17 12.53 17.40 21.26
N ASP A 18 11.54 17.64 22.12
CA ASP A 18 11.61 17.32 23.54
C ASP A 18 11.46 15.81 23.82
N ASN A 19 10.86 15.05 22.89
CA ASN A 19 10.57 13.62 23.07
C ASN A 19 10.95 12.75 21.85
N PRO A 20 12.22 12.79 21.38
CA PRO A 20 12.61 12.19 20.11
C PRO A 20 12.38 10.67 20.09
N LEU A 21 12.73 9.96 21.17
CA LEU A 21 12.55 8.50 21.25
C LEU A 21 11.07 8.09 21.21
N LYS A 22 10.18 8.83 21.88
CA LYS A 22 8.73 8.52 21.87
C LYS A 22 8.15 8.71 20.47
N VAL A 23 8.59 9.76 19.77
CA VAL A 23 8.15 10.04 18.40
C VAL A 23 8.63 8.95 17.44
N ILE A 24 9.89 8.53 17.55
CA ILE A 24 10.42 7.43 16.74
C ILE A 24 9.61 6.15 16.95
N VAL A 25 9.36 5.78 18.21
CA VAL A 25 8.54 4.60 18.54
C VAL A 25 7.12 4.73 17.99
N ALA A 26 6.49 5.91 18.13
CA ALA A 26 5.16 6.15 17.59
C ALA A 26 5.10 6.00 16.06
N VAL A 27 6.11 6.53 15.34
CA VAL A 27 6.22 6.38 13.88
C VAL A 27 6.45 4.91 13.51
N LEU A 28 7.30 4.20 14.24
CA LEU A 28 7.52 2.76 14.00
C LEU A 28 6.24 1.94 14.21
N ILE A 29 5.47 2.21 15.26
CA ILE A 29 4.17 1.55 15.50
C ILE A 29 3.18 1.89 14.38
N LEU A 30 3.12 3.16 13.97
CA LEU A 30 2.26 3.61 12.86
C LEU A 30 2.60 2.87 11.56
N LEU A 31 3.90 2.66 11.29
CA LEU A 31 4.37 1.97 10.10
C LEU A 31 4.30 0.44 10.21
N ALA A 32 4.31 -0.13 11.42
CA ALA A 32 4.29 -1.58 11.62
C ALA A 32 3.08 -2.23 10.95
N PHE A 33 1.91 -1.58 10.99
CA PHE A 33 0.69 -2.09 10.38
C PHE A 33 0.79 -2.23 8.85
N PRO A 34 1.03 -1.17 8.05
CA PRO A 34 1.17 -1.33 6.60
C PRO A 34 2.36 -2.20 6.20
N LEU A 35 3.47 -2.15 6.96
CA LEU A 35 4.63 -2.99 6.68
C LEU A 35 4.34 -4.49 6.86
N ALA A 36 3.51 -4.87 7.84
CA ALA A 36 3.09 -6.25 8.02
C ALA A 36 2.27 -6.81 6.84
N HIS A 37 1.63 -5.93 6.06
CA HIS A 37 0.86 -6.30 4.87
C HIS A 37 1.68 -6.35 3.58
N VAL A 38 2.93 -5.87 3.57
CA VAL A 38 3.80 -5.89 2.38
C VAL A 38 3.96 -7.30 1.78
N PRO A 39 4.17 -8.38 2.56
CA PRO A 39 4.28 -9.73 2.01
C PRO A 39 2.97 -10.25 1.37
N GLN A 40 1.83 -9.63 1.66
CA GLN A 40 0.53 -10.01 1.10
C GLN A 40 0.25 -9.33 -0.25
N ILE A 41 1.14 -8.44 -0.69
CA ILE A 41 1.01 -7.79 -1.99
C ILE A 41 1.09 -8.85 -3.08
N LYS A 42 -0.02 -9.02 -3.81
CA LYS A 42 -0.10 -9.92 -4.96
C LYS A 42 0.49 -9.21 -6.17
N MET A 43 1.51 -9.82 -6.77
CA MET A 43 2.08 -9.37 -8.04
C MET A 43 1.50 -10.25 -9.15
N ASP A 44 0.70 -9.65 -10.03
CA ASP A 44 0.32 -10.29 -11.28
C ASP A 44 1.38 -9.95 -12.33
N THR A 45 2.21 -10.93 -12.69
CA THR A 45 3.25 -10.80 -13.71
C THR A 45 2.81 -11.37 -15.06
N SER A 46 1.53 -11.66 -15.22
CA SER A 46 0.97 -12.21 -16.44
C SER A 46 0.74 -11.10 -17.49
N THR A 47 0.82 -11.45 -18.78
CA THR A 47 0.51 -10.50 -19.85
C THR A 47 -0.99 -10.19 -19.87
N GLU A 48 -1.78 -11.16 -19.42
CA GLU A 48 -3.23 -11.10 -19.26
C GLU A 48 -3.67 -10.02 -18.26
N GLY A 49 -2.84 -9.71 -17.26
CA GLY A 49 -3.07 -8.63 -16.31
C GLY A 49 -3.12 -7.22 -16.94
N PHE A 50 -2.61 -7.06 -18.18
CA PHE A 50 -2.73 -5.81 -18.93
C PHE A 50 -4.02 -5.69 -19.74
N MET A 51 -4.77 -6.80 -19.91
CA MET A 51 -6.01 -6.81 -20.68
C MET A 51 -7.18 -6.26 -19.86
N HIS A 52 -8.20 -5.73 -20.55
CA HIS A 52 -9.41 -5.29 -19.87
C HIS A 52 -10.13 -6.49 -19.25
N PRO A 53 -10.69 -6.40 -18.02
CA PRO A 53 -11.30 -7.56 -17.36
C PRO A 53 -12.49 -8.17 -18.11
N GLN A 54 -13.10 -7.43 -19.05
CA GLN A 54 -14.20 -7.91 -19.90
C GLN A 54 -13.76 -8.23 -21.34
N ASP A 55 -12.45 -8.31 -21.63
CA ASP A 55 -11.99 -8.68 -22.97
C ASP A 55 -12.44 -10.12 -23.32
N PRO A 56 -13.16 -10.34 -24.44
CA PRO A 56 -13.61 -11.67 -24.84
C PRO A 56 -12.47 -12.66 -25.08
N VAL A 57 -11.27 -12.18 -25.44
CA VAL A 57 -10.06 -13.01 -25.58
C VAL A 57 -9.62 -13.52 -24.20
N LEU A 58 -9.58 -12.63 -23.20
CA LEU A 58 -9.24 -12.97 -21.82
C LEU A 58 -10.23 -13.99 -21.22
N ILE A 59 -11.52 -13.81 -21.47
CA ILE A 59 -12.56 -14.74 -21.00
C ILE A 59 -12.39 -16.12 -21.63
N THR A 60 -12.08 -16.19 -22.92
CA THR A 60 -11.87 -17.45 -23.64
C THR A 60 -10.61 -18.17 -23.14
N TYR A 61 -9.52 -17.42 -22.97
CA TYR A 61 -8.27 -17.92 -22.40
C TYR A 61 -8.46 -18.47 -20.97
N ASN A 62 -9.17 -17.74 -20.10
CA ASN A 62 -9.44 -18.20 -18.73
C ASN A 62 -10.26 -19.49 -18.70
N LYS A 63 -11.27 -19.63 -19.57
CA LYS A 63 -12.05 -20.88 -19.70
C LYS A 63 -11.19 -22.06 -20.15
N PHE A 64 -10.32 -21.83 -21.13
CA PHE A 64 -9.37 -22.85 -21.59
C PHE A 64 -8.42 -23.27 -20.45
N ARG A 65 -7.85 -22.29 -19.73
CA ARG A 65 -6.96 -22.51 -18.58
C ARG A 65 -7.63 -23.30 -17.45
N GLU A 66 -8.89 -23.04 -17.15
CA GLU A 66 -9.65 -23.77 -16.14
C GLU A 66 -9.85 -25.25 -16.50
N GLN A 67 -10.01 -25.55 -17.79
CA GLN A 67 -10.28 -26.91 -18.28
C GLN A 67 -9.01 -27.75 -18.43
N PHE A 68 -7.92 -27.14 -18.90
CA PHE A 68 -6.71 -27.87 -19.29
C PHE A 68 -5.50 -27.58 -18.39
N GLY A 69 -5.60 -26.59 -17.50
CA GLY A 69 -4.48 -26.06 -16.73
C GLY A 69 -3.81 -24.87 -17.41
N ARG A 70 -2.80 -24.29 -16.74
CA ARG A 70 -1.88 -23.36 -17.41
C ARG A 70 -1.00 -24.17 -18.35
N ASP A 71 -0.67 -23.55 -19.49
CA ASP A 71 0.42 -24.01 -20.35
C ASP A 71 1.74 -23.69 -19.61
N GLU A 72 2.07 -24.51 -18.61
CA GLU A 72 3.37 -24.57 -17.90
C GLU A 72 3.90 -26.01 -17.92
#